data_AF-A0A2V9HTP7-F1
#
_entry.id   AF-A0A2V9HTP7-F1
#
_cell.length_a   1.000
_cell.length_b   1.000
_cell.length_c   1.000
_cell.angle_alpha   90.00
_cell.angle_beta   90.00
_cell.angle_gamma   90.00
#
_symmetry.space_group_name_H-M   'P 1'
#
loop_
_entity.id
_entity.type
_entity.pdbx_description
1 polymer ?
#
loop_
_entity_poly.entity_id
_entity_poly.type
_entity_poly.pdbx_seq_one_letter_code
_entity_poly.pdbx_strand_id
1 'polypeptide(L)' 'MSVYVAEAIGTMILIILGDGVVANVLLTKCKGQNSGWMVITTGWGLAVTIAVYAVGRISGAHI' A
#
# COMPACT_ATOMS: atom_id res chain seq x y z
N MET A 1 9.78 -3.48 -21.24
CA MET A 1 8.87 -4.42 -20.53
C MET A 1 9.10 -4.45 -19.03
N SER A 2 10.34 -4.48 -18.53
CA SER A 2 10.62 -4.49 -17.08
C SER A 2 9.99 -3.32 -16.32
N VAL A 3 10.00 -2.11 -16.90
CA VAL A 3 9.38 -0.91 -16.29
C VAL A 3 7.88 -1.11 -16.05
N TYR A 4 7.12 -1.57 -17.05
CA TYR A 4 5.68 -1.79 -16.90
C TYR A 4 5.34 -2.86 -15.87
N VAL A 5 6.12 -3.95 -15.82
CA VAL A 5 5.94 -5.01 -14.83
C VAL A 5 6.29 -4.50 -13.43
N ALA A 6 7.34 -3.69 -13.30
CA ALA A 6 7.72 -3.07 -12.04
C ALA A 6 6.64 -2.12 -11.52
N GLU A 7 6.08 -1.25 -12.35
CA GLU A 7 4.95 -0.39 -11.93
C GLU A 7 3.71 -1.23 -11.58
N ALA A 8 3.35 -2.24 -12.38
CA ALA A 8 2.23 -3.12 -12.04
C ALA A 8 2.39 -3.82 -10.67
N ILE A 9 3.61 -4.29 -10.35
CA ILE A 9 3.93 -4.89 -9.05
C ILE A 9 3.92 -3.82 -7.94
N GLY A 10 4.46 -2.61 -8.20
CA GLY A 10 4.45 -1.48 -7.28
C GLY A 10 3.03 -1.08 -6.89
N THR A 11 2.17 -0.84 -7.88
CA THR A 11 0.74 -0.58 -7.69
C THR A 11 0.06 -1.71 -6.92
N MET A 12 0.32 -2.97 -7.26
CA MET A 12 -0.27 -4.12 -6.56
C MET A 12 0.09 -4.13 -5.07
N ILE A 13 1.36 -3.89 -4.73
CA ILE A 13 1.81 -3.78 -3.32
C ILE A 13 1.10 -2.63 -2.63
N LEU A 14 1.04 -1.46 -3.26
CA LEU A 14 0.42 -0.26 -2.72
C LEU A 14 -1.06 -0.51 -2.39
N ILE A 15 -1.82 -1.07 -3.33
CA ILE A 15 -3.25 -1.33 -3.18
C ILE A 15 -3.52 -2.39 -2.11
N ILE A 16 -2.81 -3.53 -2.16
CA ILE A 16 -3.03 -4.62 -1.18
C ILE A 16 -2.78 -4.13 0.25
N LEU A 17 -1.72 -3.36 0.48
CA LEU A 17 -1.37 -2.87 1.81
C LEU A 17 -2.23 -1.67 2.23
N GLY A 18 -2.44 -0.70 1.33
CA GLY A 18 -3.22 0.51 1.58
C GLY A 18 -4.70 0.20 1.82
N ASP A 19 -5.35 -0.49 0.88
CA ASP A 19 -6.74 -0.89 1.03
C ASP A 19 -6.91 -1.96 2.11
N GLY A 20 -5.89 -2.79 2.36
CA GLY A 20 -5.86 -3.74 3.47
C GLY A 20 -5.97 -3.06 4.83
N VAL A 21 -5.28 -1.93 5.04
CA VAL A 21 -5.42 -1.12 6.26
C VAL A 21 -6.79 -0.47 6.36
N VAL A 22 -7.33 0.06 5.25
CA VAL A 22 -8.69 0.62 5.23
C VAL A 22 -9.71 -0.45 5.60
N ALA A 23 -9.60 -1.64 5.02
CA ALA A 23 -10.45 -2.79 5.33
C ALA A 23 -10.31 -3.20 6.81
N ASN A 24 -9.10 -3.27 7.35
CA ASN A 24 -8.88 -3.60 8.76
C ASN A 24 -9.50 -2.58 9.73
N VAL A 25 -9.60 -1.30 9.34
CA VAL A 25 -10.17 -0.25 10.19
C VAL A 25 -11.68 -0.11 10.04
N LEU A 26 -12.22 -0.31 8.83
CA LEU A 26 -13.63 -0.04 8.52
C LEU A 26 -14.53 -1.28 8.54
N LEU A 27 -14.00 -2.47 8.21
CA LEU A 27 -14.83 -3.68 8.20
C LEU A 27 -15.13 -4.15 9.62
N THR A 28 -16.35 -4.65 9.78
CA THR A 28 -16.76 -5.29 11.04
C THR A 28 -16.02 -6.60 11.24
N LYS A 29 -15.76 -6.98 12.50
CA LYS A 29 -15.03 -8.21 12.88
C LYS A 29 -13.54 -8.21 12.54
N CYS A 30 -12.96 -7.05 12.23
CA CYS A 30 -11.52 -6.86 12.12
C CYS A 30 -10.92 -6.45 13.47
N LYS A 31 -9.68 -6.85 13.76
CA LYS A 31 -9.00 -6.51 15.02
C LYS A 31 -8.66 -5.03 15.15
N GLY A 32 -8.46 -4.33 14.02
CA GLY A 32 -8.23 -2.89 13.98
C GLY A 32 -9.49 -2.06 13.78
N GLN A 33 -10.67 -2.65 13.93
CA GLN A 33 -11.92 -1.94 13.69
C GLN A 33 -12.02 -0.69 14.57
N ASN A 34 -12.36 0.44 13.97
CA ASN A 34 -12.52 1.73 14.64
C ASN A 34 -11.22 2.30 15.25
N SER A 35 -10.03 1.88 14.78
CA SER A 35 -8.74 2.47 15.18
C SER A 35 -8.49 3.89 14.66
N GLY A 36 -9.37 4.40 13.79
CA GLY A 36 -9.38 5.80 13.36
C GLY A 36 -8.39 6.15 12.24
N TRP A 37 -8.40 7.42 11.85
CA TRP A 37 -7.72 7.93 10.66
C TRP A 37 -6.18 7.85 10.74
N MET A 38 -5.60 8.00 11.93
CA MET A 38 -4.14 7.94 12.11
C MET A 38 -3.55 6.59 11.72
N VAL A 39 -4.26 5.49 11.97
CA VAL A 39 -3.84 4.15 11.54
C VAL A 39 -3.92 4.03 10.02
N ILE A 40 -4.96 4.58 9.40
CA ILE A 40 -5.12 4.58 7.94
C ILE A 40 -3.99 5.36 7.26
N THR A 41 -3.72 6.59 7.69
CA THR A 41 -2.68 7.43 7.09
C THR A 41 -1.29 6.84 7.27
N THR A 42 -0.99 6.31 8.45
CA THR A 42 0.30 5.66 8.71
C THR A 42 0.46 4.40 7.87
N GLY A 43 -0.60 3.58 7.77
CA GLY A 43 -0.62 2.39 6.92
C GLY A 43 -0.37 2.69 5.45
N TRP A 44 -1.04 3.71 4.90
CA TRP A 44 -0.81 4.16 3.51
C TRP A 44 0.60 4.70 3.29
N GLY A 45 1.14 5.50 4.22
CA GLY A 45 2.51 5.99 4.12
C GLY A 45 3.55 4.87 4.09
N LEU A 46 3.36 3.83 4.91
CA LEU A 46 4.20 2.64 4.89
C LEU A 46 4.02 1.81 3.61
N ALA A 47 2.78 1.68 3.10
CA ALA A 47 2.51 0.99 1.84
C ALA A 47 3.25 1.61 0.66
N VAL A 48 3.20 2.95 0.53
CA VAL A 48 3.96 3.71 -0.48
C VAL A 48 5.46 3.47 -0.30
N THR A 49 5.96 3.55 0.93
CA THR A 49 7.39 3.34 1.23
C THR A 49 7.84 1.97 0.73
N ILE A 50 7.10 0.90 1.05
CA ILE A 50 7.41 -0.47 0.63
C ILE A 50 7.37 -0.60 -0.89
N ALA A 51 6.33 -0.06 -1.55
CA ALA A 51 6.23 -0.09 -3.01
C ALA A 51 7.42 0.61 -3.68
N VAL A 52 7.79 1.81 -3.22
CA VAL A 52 8.95 2.55 -3.74
C VAL A 52 10.26 1.78 -3.55
N TYR A 53 10.49 1.18 -2.38
CA TYR A 53 11.68 0.36 -2.17
C TYR A 53 11.71 -0.90 -3.04
N ALA A 54 10.55 -1.48 -3.34
CA ALA A 54 10.46 -2.68 -4.15
C ALA A 54 10.81 -2.41 -5.63
N VAL A 55 10.33 -1.29 -6.20
CA VAL A 55 10.37 -1.09 -7.66
C VAL A 55 11.12 0.18 -8.11
N GLY A 56 11.49 1.06 -7.19
CA GLY A 56 12.06 2.38 -7.50
C GLY A 56 13.33 2.36 -8.34
N ARG A 57 14.20 1.35 -8.16
CA ARG A 57 15.42 1.20 -8.97
C ARG A 57 15.17 0.67 -10.38
N ILE A 58 13.97 0.16 -10.66
CA ILE A 58 13.63 -0.49 -11.94
C ILE A 58 12.82 0.46 -12.82
N SER A 59 11.86 1.18 -12.23
CA SER A 59 10.90 2.00 -12.98
C SER A 59 10.82 3.47 -12.55
N GLY A 60 11.52 3.85 -11.46
CA GLY A 60 11.39 5.17 -10.83
C GLY A 60 10.32 5.22 -9.73
N ALA A 61 9.53 4.14 -9.58
CA ALA A 61 8.40 4.04 -8.65
C ALA A 61 7.44 5.23 -8.77
N HIS A 62 6.91 5.44 -9.98
CA HIS A 62 5.81 6.40 -10.15
C HIS A 62 4.52 5.89 -9.53
N ILE A 63 4.51 4.57 -9.22
CA ILE A 63 3.54 3.63 -8.64
C ILE A 63 2.69 2.90 -9.67
#